data_AF-X0ULE6-F1
#
_entry.id   AF-X0ULE6-F1
#
_cell.length_a   1.000
_cell.length_b   1.000
_cell.length_c   1.000
_cell.angle_alpha   90.00
_cell.angle_beta   90.00
_cell.angle_gamma   90.00
#
_symmetry.space_group_name_H-M   'P 1'
#
loop_
_entity.id
_entity.type
_entity.pdbx_description
1 polymer ?
#
loop_
_entity_poly.entity_id
_entity_poly.type
_entity_poly.pdbx_seq_one_letter_code
_entity_poly.pdbx_strand_id
1 'polypeptide(L)'
;MKRNVRLIPFGMFVAALLCILPSAALAATSFTNATAITITDCPNPCPASGQAASLYPSPITVSGQSGVVQRVSVTLNGLSHAFPADIDMLLVSPSGRKSVIMSDFGAGSPGVSNLTFTLDDYAARPVPSTVTGNTGVPFVAGNYRPANSGT
;
A
#
# COMPACT_ATOMS: atom_id res chain seq x y z
N MET A 1 -15.67 35.15 58.71
CA MET A 1 -16.05 34.82 57.32
C MET A 1 -15.93 33.30 57.15
N LYS A 2 -16.98 32.64 56.64
CA LYS A 2 -17.09 31.18 56.40
C LYS A 2 -15.87 30.68 55.57
N ARG A 3 -15.33 29.46 55.68
CA ARG A 3 -15.95 28.15 55.34
C ARG A 3 -15.04 26.95 55.74
N ASN A 4 -15.62 26.01 56.48
CA ASN A 4 -15.70 24.54 56.34
C ASN A 4 -14.51 23.70 55.81
N VAL A 5 -14.11 22.74 56.65
CA VAL A 5 -13.33 21.51 56.41
C VAL A 5 -14.04 20.55 55.42
N ARG A 6 -13.29 19.86 54.54
CA ARG A 6 -13.64 18.50 54.04
C ARG A 6 -12.38 17.67 53.73
N LEU A 7 -12.15 16.64 54.55
CA LEU A 7 -11.35 15.46 54.23
C LEU A 7 -12.15 14.56 53.28
N ILE A 8 -11.52 14.02 52.23
CA ILE A 8 -12.09 12.96 51.38
C ILE A 8 -11.20 11.72 51.51
N PRO A 9 -11.77 10.52 51.75
CA PRO A 9 -11.02 9.32 52.06
C PRO A 9 -10.50 8.58 50.80
N PHE A 10 -9.50 7.74 51.04
CA PHE A 10 -9.01 6.67 50.18
C PHE A 10 -10.16 5.85 49.57
N GLY A 11 -10.13 5.63 48.25
CA GLY A 11 -11.11 4.81 47.53
C GLY A 11 -10.47 4.05 46.36
N MET A 12 -10.11 2.79 46.64
CA MET A 12 -10.14 1.64 45.71
C MET A 12 -9.44 1.79 44.34
N PHE A 13 -8.18 1.37 44.27
CA PHE A 13 -7.51 1.06 43.01
C PHE A 13 -8.11 -0.25 42.44
N VAL A 14 -8.90 -0.15 41.39
CA VAL A 14 -9.36 -1.33 40.63
C VAL A 14 -8.14 -1.89 39.89
N ALA A 15 -7.62 -3.02 40.35
CA ALA A 15 -6.68 -3.81 39.57
C ALA A 15 -7.43 -4.42 38.38
N ALA A 16 -7.40 -3.73 37.25
CA ALA A 16 -7.77 -4.35 35.98
C ALA A 16 -6.73 -5.45 35.71
N LEU A 17 -7.13 -6.72 35.89
CA LEU A 17 -6.39 -7.86 35.39
C LEU A 17 -6.40 -7.75 33.86
N LEU A 18 -5.37 -7.10 33.32
CA LEU A 18 -5.08 -7.10 31.90
C LEU A 18 -4.79 -8.55 31.54
N CYS A 19 -5.79 -9.26 31.02
CA CYS A 19 -5.61 -10.55 30.39
C CYS A 19 -4.77 -10.28 29.14
N ILE A 20 -3.44 -10.40 29.27
CA ILE A 20 -2.52 -10.38 28.15
C ILE A 20 -2.73 -11.70 27.41
N LEU A 21 -3.79 -11.75 26.60
CA LEU A 21 -3.89 -12.77 25.57
C LEU A 21 -2.65 -12.61 24.69
N PRO A 22 -1.88 -13.66 24.40
CA PRO A 22 -0.82 -13.56 23.42
C PRO A 22 -1.48 -13.12 22.11
N SER A 23 -1.17 -11.91 21.66
CA SER A 23 -1.52 -11.46 20.32
C SER A 23 -0.82 -12.42 19.38
N ALA A 24 -1.57 -13.31 18.73
CA ALA A 24 -1.04 -14.13 17.66
C ALA A 24 -0.47 -13.15 16.62
N ALA A 25 0.85 -13.08 16.51
CA ALA A 25 1.48 -12.30 15.47
C ALA A 25 1.03 -12.90 14.14
N LEU A 26 0.35 -12.12 13.30
CA LEU A 26 0.07 -12.51 11.93
C LEU A 26 1.41 -12.74 11.24
N ALA A 27 1.71 -14.01 10.93
CA ALA A 27 2.92 -14.36 10.20
C ALA A 27 2.76 -13.86 8.76
N ALA A 28 3.46 -12.78 8.41
CA ALA A 28 3.55 -12.33 7.03
C ALA A 28 4.44 -13.30 6.25
N THR A 29 3.89 -13.92 5.22
CA THR A 29 4.69 -14.69 4.24
C THR A 29 4.88 -13.85 2.99
N SER A 30 6.13 -13.71 2.54
CA SER A 30 6.45 -12.99 1.31
C SER A 30 6.77 -13.97 0.18
N PHE A 31 6.26 -13.67 -1.00
CA PHE A 31 6.61 -14.35 -2.26
C PHE A 31 7.09 -13.28 -3.24
N THR A 32 8.02 -13.62 -4.13
CA THR A 32 8.61 -12.66 -5.05
C THR A 32 8.81 -13.26 -6.44
N ASN A 33 8.65 -12.42 -7.45
CA ASN A 33 9.19 -12.66 -8.78
C ASN A 33 10.31 -11.62 -9.00
N ALA A 34 11.54 -12.09 -9.11
CA ALA A 34 12.72 -11.23 -9.28
C ALA A 34 13.03 -10.90 -10.76
N THR A 35 12.25 -11.42 -11.71
CA THR A 35 12.42 -11.07 -13.12
C THR A 35 12.16 -9.59 -13.34
N ALA A 36 13.09 -8.91 -14.00
CA ALA A 36 12.97 -7.49 -14.33
C ALA A 36 11.75 -7.23 -15.24
N ILE A 37 11.05 -6.13 -14.98
CA ILE A 37 9.90 -5.67 -15.74
C ILE A 37 10.26 -4.32 -16.37
N THR A 38 10.30 -4.24 -17.69
CA THR A 38 10.46 -2.98 -18.41
C THR A 38 9.09 -2.39 -18.67
N ILE A 39 8.86 -1.16 -18.18
CA ILE A 39 7.66 -0.37 -18.42
C ILE A 39 8.07 0.71 -19.41
N THR A 40 7.62 0.56 -20.66
CA THR A 40 7.86 1.54 -21.72
C THR A 40 6.61 2.39 -21.88
N ASP A 41 6.82 3.68 -22.10
CA ASP A 41 5.74 4.59 -22.48
C ASP A 41 5.01 4.08 -23.74
N CYS A 42 3.72 4.39 -23.85
CA CYS A 42 2.96 3.98 -25.01
C CYS A 42 3.34 4.82 -26.24
N PRO A 43 3.20 4.27 -27.46
CA PRO A 43 3.35 5.09 -28.66
C PRO A 43 2.30 6.21 -28.67
N ASN A 44 2.58 7.30 -29.40
CA ASN A 44 1.62 8.38 -29.63
C ASN A 44 1.00 8.24 -31.04
N PRO A 45 -0.31 7.96 -31.20
CA PRO A 45 -1.32 7.86 -30.14
C PRO A 45 -1.30 6.54 -29.37
N CYS A 46 -1.66 6.62 -28.09
CA CYS A 46 -1.72 5.45 -27.21
C CYS A 46 -2.86 4.51 -27.64
N PRO A 47 -2.65 3.19 -27.72
CA PRO A 47 -3.74 2.25 -27.95
C PRO A 47 -4.78 2.35 -26.85
N ALA A 48 -6.07 2.17 -27.18
CA ALA A 48 -7.14 2.17 -26.18
C ALA A 48 -7.00 1.06 -25.12
N SER A 49 -6.22 0.01 -25.42
CA SER A 49 -5.87 -1.05 -24.49
C SER A 49 -4.72 -0.69 -23.53
N GLY A 50 -4.13 0.50 -23.67
CA GLY A 50 -2.85 0.85 -23.08
C GLY A 50 -1.69 0.08 -23.72
N GLN A 51 -0.51 0.22 -23.11
CA GLN A 51 0.69 -0.53 -23.45
C GLN A 51 1.04 -1.47 -22.29
N ALA A 52 1.18 -2.76 -22.57
CA ALA A 52 1.60 -3.72 -21.55
C ALA A 52 3.10 -3.57 -21.26
N ALA A 53 3.47 -3.77 -20.00
CA ALA A 53 4.88 -3.93 -19.62
C ALA A 53 5.49 -5.18 -20.29
N SER A 54 6.82 -5.23 -20.40
CA SER A 54 7.54 -6.34 -21.05
C SER A 54 7.25 -7.71 -20.44
N LEU A 55 6.88 -7.73 -19.16
CA LEU A 55 6.38 -8.91 -18.45
C LEU A 55 5.02 -8.56 -17.83
N TYR A 56 3.95 -8.97 -18.52
CA TYR A 56 2.59 -8.85 -18.04
C TYR A 56 1.77 -10.07 -18.49
N PRO A 57 1.23 -10.89 -17.57
CA PRO A 57 1.35 -10.76 -16.11
C PRO A 57 2.77 -11.08 -15.60
N SER A 58 3.06 -10.67 -14.36
CA SER A 58 4.23 -11.13 -13.58
C SER A 58 3.76 -12.14 -12.52
N PRO A 59 3.70 -13.44 -12.86
CA PRO A 59 3.12 -14.44 -11.95
C PRO A 59 4.04 -14.71 -10.76
N ILE A 60 3.44 -14.83 -9.58
CA ILE A 60 4.10 -15.26 -8.34
C ILE A 60 3.35 -16.50 -7.84
N THR A 61 4.06 -17.63 -7.70
CA THR A 61 3.48 -18.86 -7.15
C THR A 61 3.34 -18.72 -5.63
N VAL A 62 2.10 -18.55 -5.16
CA VAL A 62 1.75 -18.48 -3.75
C VAL A 62 1.27 -19.86 -3.29
N SER A 63 1.84 -20.39 -2.22
CA SER A 63 1.47 -21.69 -1.65
C SER A 63 1.56 -21.67 -0.12
N GLY A 64 1.01 -22.70 0.54
CA GLY A 64 1.08 -22.83 2.00
C GLY A 64 0.23 -21.83 2.80
N GLN A 65 -0.58 -21.01 2.13
CA GLN A 65 -1.51 -20.09 2.77
C GLN A 65 -2.88 -20.75 2.94
N SER A 66 -3.44 -20.66 4.15
CA SER A 66 -4.78 -21.16 4.47
C SER A 66 -5.55 -20.14 5.32
N GLY A 67 -6.88 -20.25 5.34
CA GLY A 67 -7.74 -19.30 6.06
C GLY A 67 -8.06 -18.03 5.27
N VAL A 68 -8.49 -16.99 6.00
CA VAL A 68 -8.87 -15.69 5.42
C VAL A 68 -7.65 -14.79 5.34
N VAL A 69 -7.41 -14.20 4.16
CA VAL A 69 -6.37 -13.19 3.97
C VAL A 69 -6.81 -11.90 4.65
N GLN A 70 -6.12 -11.50 5.71
CA GLN A 70 -6.45 -10.32 6.51
C GLN A 70 -5.78 -9.03 6.01
N ARG A 71 -4.67 -9.17 5.29
CA ARG A 71 -3.82 -8.06 4.86
C ARG A 71 -3.02 -8.48 3.65
N VAL A 72 -2.93 -7.61 2.65
CA VAL A 72 -2.09 -7.79 1.46
C VAL A 72 -1.16 -6.60 1.34
N SER A 73 0.12 -6.89 1.15
CA SER A 73 1.13 -5.88 0.85
C SER A 73 1.89 -6.29 -0.41
N VAL A 74 2.03 -5.35 -1.36
CA VAL A 74 2.75 -5.53 -2.62
C VAL A 74 3.94 -4.57 -2.63
N THR A 75 5.15 -5.10 -2.66
CA THR A 75 6.37 -4.28 -2.75
C THR A 75 6.87 -4.27 -4.18
N LEU A 76 7.03 -3.07 -4.75
CA LEU A 76 7.77 -2.87 -5.99
C LEU A 76 9.21 -2.52 -5.62
N ASN A 77 10.17 -3.20 -6.24
CA ASN A 77 11.59 -3.00 -5.98
C ASN A 77 12.23 -2.26 -7.16
N GLY A 78 12.88 -1.14 -6.89
CA GLY A 78 13.70 -0.44 -7.88
C GLY A 78 12.94 0.21 -9.04
N LEU A 79 11.70 0.68 -8.81
CA LEU A 79 10.94 1.41 -9.81
C LEU A 79 11.72 2.62 -10.32
N SER A 80 11.91 2.70 -11.63
CA SER A 80 12.50 3.84 -12.31
C SER A 80 11.62 4.21 -13.50
N HIS A 81 11.02 5.40 -13.48
CA HIS A 81 10.14 5.88 -14.57
C HIS A 81 10.05 7.41 -14.52
N ALA A 82 9.99 8.06 -15.69
CA ALA A 82 9.90 9.51 -15.79
C ALA A 82 8.52 10.06 -15.41
N PHE A 83 7.47 9.25 -15.60
CA PHE A 83 6.08 9.58 -15.27
C PHE A 83 5.41 8.39 -14.58
N PRO A 84 5.66 8.16 -13.28
CA PRO A 84 5.09 7.00 -12.58
C PRO A 84 3.56 7.03 -12.49
N ALA A 85 2.94 8.21 -12.60
CA ALA A 85 1.49 8.37 -12.68
C ALA A 85 0.85 7.60 -13.86
N ASP A 86 1.59 7.36 -14.94
CA ASP A 86 1.09 6.65 -16.13
C ASP A 86 1.12 5.12 -15.95
N ILE A 87 1.54 4.63 -14.78
CA ILE A 87 1.64 3.20 -14.49
C ILE A 87 0.36 2.72 -13.81
N ASP A 88 -0.33 1.81 -14.48
CA ASP A 88 -1.46 1.07 -13.93
C ASP A 88 -1.04 -0.33 -13.45
N MET A 89 -1.55 -0.71 -12.28
CA MET A 89 -1.22 -1.98 -11.64
C MET A 89 -2.47 -2.75 -11.26
N LEU A 90 -2.59 -3.97 -11.80
CA LEU A 90 -3.63 -4.92 -11.49
C LEU A 90 -3.07 -6.10 -10.68
N LEU A 91 -3.62 -6.32 -9.49
CA LEU A 91 -3.38 -7.54 -8.71
C LEU A 91 -4.49 -8.56 -8.97
N VAL A 92 -4.10 -9.80 -9.26
CA VAL A 92 -5.02 -10.92 -9.47
C VAL A 92 -4.73 -12.02 -8.45
N SER A 93 -5.74 -12.42 -7.67
CA SER A 93 -5.61 -13.51 -6.69
C SER A 93 -5.52 -14.88 -7.38
N PRO A 94 -5.04 -15.93 -6.68
CA PRO A 94 -5.11 -17.31 -7.18
C PRO A 94 -6.52 -17.78 -7.54
N SER A 95 -7.56 -17.17 -6.95
CA SER A 95 -8.98 -17.42 -7.27
C SER A 95 -9.52 -16.55 -8.41
N GLY A 96 -8.67 -15.76 -9.07
CA GLY A 96 -9.05 -14.89 -10.21
C GLY A 96 -9.68 -13.56 -9.82
N ARG A 97 -9.75 -13.20 -8.53
CA ARG A 97 -10.27 -11.89 -8.09
C ARG A 97 -9.28 -10.81 -8.49
N LYS A 98 -9.80 -9.72 -9.03
CA LYS A 98 -9.02 -8.60 -9.57
C LYS A 98 -9.13 -7.38 -8.66
N SER A 99 -8.03 -6.65 -8.51
CA SER A 99 -7.99 -5.36 -7.83
C SER A 99 -7.00 -4.44 -8.51
N VAL A 100 -7.45 -3.28 -8.97
CA VAL A 100 -6.52 -2.20 -9.38
C VAL A 100 -5.92 -1.64 -8.10
N ILE A 101 -4.60 -1.74 -7.96
CA ILE A 101 -3.89 -1.36 -6.72
C ILE A 101 -3.15 -0.01 -6.85
N MET A 102 -2.94 0.45 -8.08
CA MET A 102 -2.33 1.74 -8.39
C MET A 102 -2.74 2.14 -9.81
N SER A 103 -3.22 3.37 -10.01
CA SER A 103 -3.53 3.95 -11.34
C SER A 103 -3.68 5.46 -11.18
N ASP A 104 -3.01 6.26 -12.02
CA ASP A 104 -2.92 7.73 -11.93
C ASP A 104 -2.27 8.26 -10.62
N PHE A 105 -1.40 7.44 -10.03
CA PHE A 105 -0.67 7.74 -8.80
C PHE A 105 0.84 7.60 -9.05
N GLY A 106 1.66 8.38 -8.34
CA GLY A 106 3.12 8.30 -8.42
C GLY A 106 3.80 9.60 -8.87
N ALA A 107 3.02 10.67 -9.06
CA ALA A 107 3.48 11.96 -9.59
C ALA A 107 4.05 11.87 -11.03
N GLY A 108 4.43 13.03 -11.58
CA GLY A 108 5.06 13.15 -12.90
C GLY A 108 6.54 13.51 -12.80
N SER A 109 7.04 14.27 -13.78
CA SER A 109 8.42 14.77 -13.83
C SER A 109 8.90 15.40 -12.49
N PRO A 110 10.12 15.12 -12.01
CA PRO A 110 11.21 14.41 -12.70
C PRO A 110 11.10 12.86 -12.68
N GLY A 111 9.99 12.32 -12.19
CA GLY A 111 9.79 10.89 -12.04
C GLY A 111 10.51 10.33 -10.80
N VAL A 112 10.79 9.02 -10.84
CA VAL A 112 11.48 8.30 -9.76
C VAL A 112 12.62 7.47 -10.32
N SER A 113 13.64 7.22 -9.51
CA SER A 113 14.78 6.37 -9.86
C SER A 113 15.10 5.44 -8.70
N ASN A 114 15.22 4.14 -9.01
CA ASN A 114 15.50 3.05 -8.07
C ASN A 114 14.62 3.10 -6.81
N LEU A 115 13.35 3.45 -6.97
CA LEU A 115 12.40 3.59 -5.86
C LEU A 115 11.84 2.23 -5.44
N THR A 116 12.03 1.88 -4.17
CA THR A 116 11.34 0.76 -3.54
C THR A 116 10.23 1.27 -2.64
N PHE A 117 9.00 0.83 -2.87
CA PHE A 117 7.84 1.20 -2.07
C PHE A 117 6.87 0.01 -1.92
N THR A 118 6.01 0.09 -0.91
CA THR A 118 5.02 -0.95 -0.61
C THR A 118 3.61 -0.39 -0.69
N LEU A 119 2.76 -1.03 -1.49
CA LEU A 119 1.32 -0.86 -1.47
C LEU A 119 0.74 -1.80 -0.42
N ASP A 120 0.30 -1.24 0.70
CA ASP A 120 -0.16 -1.93 1.90
C ASP A 120 -1.61 -1.53 2.17
N ASP A 121 -2.53 -2.49 2.15
CA ASP A 121 -3.97 -2.25 2.31
C ASP A 121 -4.36 -1.67 3.68
N TYR A 122 -3.43 -1.65 4.63
CA TYR A 122 -3.57 -1.01 5.95
C TYR A 122 -2.83 0.32 6.10
N ALA A 123 -2.11 0.78 5.07
CA ALA A 123 -1.40 2.05 5.13
C ALA A 123 -2.37 3.25 5.16
N ALA A 124 -1.97 4.32 5.87
CA ALA A 124 -2.85 5.46 6.13
C ALA A 124 -3.01 6.41 4.95
N ARG A 125 -2.04 6.48 4.04
CA ARG A 125 -2.00 7.47 2.95
C ARG A 125 -1.77 6.78 1.62
N PRO A 126 -2.45 7.18 0.54
CA PRO A 126 -2.15 6.66 -0.80
C PRO A 126 -0.79 7.19 -1.28
N VAL A 127 -0.31 6.61 -2.37
CA VAL A 127 0.79 7.20 -3.16
C VAL A 127 0.43 8.66 -3.50
N PRO A 128 1.38 9.59 -3.66
CA PRO A 128 1.08 10.95 -4.12
C PRO A 128 0.41 10.94 -5.51
N SER A 129 -0.63 11.76 -5.70
CA SER A 129 -1.29 11.96 -7.01
C SER A 129 -1.32 13.43 -7.37
N THR A 130 -1.15 13.70 -8.66
CA THR A 130 -1.34 15.03 -9.26
C THR A 130 -2.81 15.39 -9.42
N VAL A 131 -3.71 14.40 -9.44
CA VAL A 131 -5.17 14.56 -9.67
C VAL A 131 -5.93 14.76 -8.35
N THR A 132 -5.53 14.06 -7.27
CA THR A 132 -6.30 14.02 -6.00
C THR A 132 -5.85 15.07 -4.97
N GLY A 133 -5.24 16.18 -5.41
CA GLY A 133 -4.89 17.32 -4.55
C GLY A 133 -3.67 17.13 -3.62
N ASN A 134 -2.92 16.03 -3.75
CA ASN A 134 -1.64 15.81 -3.06
C ASN A 134 -0.45 16.22 -3.95
N THR A 135 -0.64 17.28 -4.73
CA THR A 135 0.27 17.78 -5.76
C THR A 135 1.55 18.34 -5.12
N GLY A 136 2.71 18.07 -5.72
CA GLY A 136 4.01 18.54 -5.20
C GLY A 136 4.56 17.74 -4.01
N VAL A 137 3.85 16.70 -3.55
CA VAL A 137 4.40 15.75 -2.57
C VAL A 137 5.32 14.77 -3.30
N PRO A 138 6.61 14.66 -2.91
CA PRO A 138 7.54 13.72 -3.54
C PRO A 138 7.08 12.26 -3.40
N PHE A 139 7.21 11.47 -4.47
CA PHE A 139 7.05 10.03 -4.41
C PHE A 139 8.37 9.39 -3.95
N VAL A 140 8.38 8.92 -2.70
CA VAL A 140 9.58 8.42 -2.02
C VAL A 140 9.33 7.02 -1.46
N ALA A 141 10.38 6.39 -0.92
CA ALA A 141 10.22 5.07 -0.30
C ALA A 141 9.26 5.14 0.89
N GLY A 142 8.38 4.15 1.00
CA GLY A 142 7.41 4.09 2.10
C GLY A 142 6.26 3.12 1.85
N ASN A 143 5.35 3.10 2.82
CA ASN A 143 4.13 2.32 2.75
C ASN A 143 2.97 3.24 2.36
N TYR A 144 2.26 2.82 1.32
CA TYR A 144 1.16 3.56 0.73
C TYR A 144 -0.05 2.67 0.60
N ARG A 145 -1.25 3.23 0.75
CA ARG A 145 -2.48 2.50 0.51
C ARG A 145 -2.68 2.30 -0.99
N PRO A 146 -3.14 1.12 -1.45
CA PRO A 146 -3.64 0.96 -2.81
C PRO A 146 -4.69 2.01 -3.16
N ALA A 147 -4.58 2.62 -4.33
CA ALA A 147 -5.45 3.69 -4.77
C ALA A 147 -5.59 3.72 -6.30
N ASN A 148 -6.74 4.16 -6.78
CA ASN A 148 -7.07 4.29 -8.19
C ASN A 148 -7.88 5.58 -8.37
N SER A 149 -7.57 6.43 -9.37
CA SER A 149 -8.38 7.62 -9.68
C SER A 149 -9.16 7.59 -11.00
N GLY A 150 -9.10 6.49 -11.78
CA GLY A 150 -9.87 6.28 -13.01
C GLY A 150 -10.68 4.98 -12.98
N THR A 151 -11.98 5.05 -13.27
CA THR A 151 -12.96 3.94 -13.17
C THR A 151 -12.70 2.79 -14.11
#